data_AF-A0A9E5GGV1-F1
#
_entry.id   AF-A0A9E5GGV1-F1
#
_cell.length_a   1.000
_cell.length_b   1.000
_cell.length_c   1.000
_cell.angle_alpha   90.00
_cell.angle_beta   90.00
_cell.angle_gamma   90.00
#
_symmetry.space_group_name_H-M   'P 1'
#
loop_
_entity.id
_entity.type
_entity.pdbx_description
1 polymer ?
#
loop_
_entity_poly.entity_id
_entity_poly.type
_entity_poly.pdbx_seq_one_letter_code
_entity_poly.pdbx_strand_id
1 'polypeptide(L)'
;TSGLASFLYGKGAGFQDVIFLGVGTGFGTSIFLRGKPMLSTNIHTGGIGHITVDPNGPYCVCGRKGCLFPVGSSTALINKVTAALQQSGNTSSLYNKPLNVETIMIAANEGDELAEKCVRSVADPLCIAIGNLINIINPQRIILGGPMGYYGRYYCSYIEQKIIETYHTPELSIVQTSMDNFGNAIGAASLVLENKLSLLNER
;
A
#
# COMPACT_ATOMS: atom_id res chain seq x y z
N THR A 1 8.06 -0.75 10.36
CA THR A 1 7.73 -1.73 11.41
C THR A 1 6.59 -2.66 11.00
N SER A 2 5.42 -2.17 10.55
CA SER A 2 4.34 -3.07 10.07
C SER A 2 4.77 -4.08 8.99
N GLY A 3 5.67 -3.67 8.08
CA GLY A 3 6.23 -4.59 7.09
C GLY A 3 7.03 -5.74 7.70
N LEU A 4 7.80 -5.48 8.77
CA LEU A 4 8.53 -6.54 9.50
C LEU A 4 7.56 -7.50 10.20
N ALA A 5 6.53 -6.98 10.86
CA ALA A 5 5.50 -7.84 11.46
C ALA A 5 4.81 -8.71 10.41
N SER A 6 4.43 -8.11 9.27
CA SER A 6 3.78 -8.83 8.16
C SER A 6 4.69 -9.89 7.55
N PHE A 7 6.00 -9.63 7.49
CA PHE A 7 7.00 -10.57 7.00
C PHE A 7 7.22 -11.75 7.97
N LEU A 8 7.40 -11.46 9.26
CA LEU A 8 7.71 -12.50 10.26
C LEU A 8 6.49 -13.35 10.65
N TYR A 9 5.32 -12.72 10.81
CA TYR A 9 4.15 -13.36 11.44
C TYR A 9 2.88 -13.27 10.60
N GLY A 10 2.94 -12.59 9.46
CA GLY A 10 1.78 -12.34 8.61
C GLY A 10 1.85 -13.09 7.30
N LYS A 11 1.21 -12.51 6.28
CA LYS A 11 1.18 -13.07 4.92
C LYS A 11 2.54 -13.12 4.23
N GLY A 12 3.61 -12.57 4.81
CA GLY A 12 4.98 -12.71 4.29
C GLY A 12 5.72 -13.92 4.84
N ALA A 13 5.20 -14.58 5.88
CA ALA A 13 5.89 -15.70 6.51
C ALA A 13 6.08 -16.86 5.52
N GLY A 14 7.29 -17.43 5.52
CA GLY A 14 7.69 -18.52 4.62
C GLY A 14 8.19 -18.07 3.23
N PHE A 15 8.07 -16.78 2.90
CA PHE A 15 8.62 -16.22 1.66
C PHE A 15 9.97 -15.56 1.89
N GLN A 16 10.81 -15.51 0.85
CA GLN A 16 12.14 -14.93 0.91
C GLN A 16 12.18 -13.53 0.32
N ASP A 17 11.50 -13.34 -0.81
CA ASP A 17 11.46 -12.08 -1.54
C ASP A 17 10.05 -11.47 -1.43
N VAL A 18 9.89 -10.51 -0.51
CA VAL A 18 8.59 -9.94 -0.12
C VAL A 18 8.66 -8.43 -0.13
N ILE A 19 7.62 -7.80 -0.67
CA ILE A 19 7.42 -6.36 -0.55
C ILE A 19 6.17 -6.09 0.27
N PHE A 20 6.29 -5.33 1.35
CA PHE A 20 5.16 -4.75 2.06
C PHE A 20 4.95 -3.31 1.61
N LEU A 21 3.71 -2.96 1.24
CA LEU A 21 3.27 -1.63 0.84
C LEU A 21 2.15 -1.16 1.77
N GLY A 22 2.50 -0.32 2.74
CA GLY A 22 1.55 0.35 3.61
C GLY A 22 1.04 1.65 2.98
N VAL A 23 -0.26 1.77 2.74
CA VAL A 23 -0.87 2.95 2.12
C VAL A 23 -1.87 3.60 3.07
N GLY A 24 -1.66 4.88 3.35
CA GLY A 24 -2.51 5.72 4.19
C GLY A 24 -2.31 7.19 3.82
N THR A 25 -2.16 8.07 4.81
CA THR A 25 -1.79 9.47 4.60
C THR A 25 -0.40 9.64 3.98
N GLY A 26 0.41 8.59 4.04
CA GLY A 26 1.63 8.42 3.26
C GLY A 26 1.85 6.98 2.83
N PHE A 27 3.07 6.71 2.38
CA PHE A 27 3.47 5.40 1.87
C PHE A 27 4.60 4.84 2.74
N GLY A 28 4.36 3.68 3.33
CA GLY A 28 5.39 2.87 3.97
C GLY A 28 5.78 1.72 3.05
N THR A 29 7.07 1.45 2.91
CA THR A 29 7.57 0.30 2.15
C THR A 29 8.56 -0.48 2.98
N SER A 30 8.51 -1.80 2.89
CA SER A 30 9.56 -2.67 3.42
C SER A 30 9.82 -3.76 2.39
N ILE A 31 11.08 -3.92 2.02
CA ILE A 31 11.50 -4.91 1.03
C ILE A 31 12.36 -5.93 1.77
N PHE A 32 12.07 -7.20 1.56
CA PHE A 32 12.83 -8.33 2.06
C PHE A 32 13.36 -9.09 0.86
N LEU A 33 14.66 -9.35 0.84
CA LEU A 33 15.32 -10.12 -0.21
C LEU A 33 16.13 -11.22 0.42
N ARG A 34 15.96 -12.45 -0.08
CA ARG A 34 16.60 -13.65 0.48
C ARG A 34 16.41 -13.75 2.00
N GLY A 35 15.20 -13.42 2.44
CA GLY A 35 14.78 -13.47 3.84
C GLY A 35 15.33 -12.35 4.72
N LYS A 36 16.01 -11.34 4.16
CA LYS A 36 16.64 -10.25 4.92
C LYS A 36 16.00 -8.91 4.59
N PRO A 37 15.76 -8.03 5.59
CA PRO A 37 15.27 -6.69 5.33
C PRO A 37 16.30 -5.89 4.54
N MET A 38 15.86 -5.24 3.46
CA MET A 38 16.63 -4.24 2.75
C MET A 38 16.59 -2.95 3.55
N LEU A 39 17.66 -2.71 4.33
CA LEU A 39 17.78 -1.52 5.16
C LEU A 39 18.16 -0.31 4.30
N SER A 40 17.45 0.80 4.48
CA SER A 40 17.87 2.07 3.92
C SER A 40 18.94 2.71 4.81
N THR A 41 19.98 3.25 4.20
CA THR A 41 20.96 4.11 4.89
C THR A 41 20.38 5.47 5.28
N ASN A 42 19.25 5.86 4.68
CA ASN A 42 18.54 7.09 4.99
C ASN A 42 17.02 6.86 5.03
N ILE A 43 16.42 6.99 6.21
CA ILE A 43 14.99 6.78 6.43
C ILE A 43 14.10 7.91 5.86
N HIS A 44 14.69 9.05 5.48
CA HIS A 44 13.99 10.23 4.98
C HIS A 44 13.95 10.30 3.44
N THR A 45 14.61 9.38 2.74
CA THR A 45 14.64 9.31 1.28
C THR A 45 14.32 7.89 0.80
N GLY A 46 13.75 7.75 -0.41
CA GLY A 46 13.55 6.44 -1.05
C GLY A 46 12.20 5.74 -0.82
N GLY A 47 11.16 6.44 -0.35
CA GLY A 47 9.81 5.86 -0.27
C GLY A 47 9.11 5.73 -1.62
N ILE A 48 8.35 4.65 -1.83
CA ILE A 48 7.58 4.39 -3.07
C ILE A 48 6.62 5.55 -3.42
N GLY A 49 6.14 6.29 -2.42
CA GLY A 49 5.28 7.46 -2.61
C GLY A 49 5.93 8.57 -3.46
N HIS A 50 7.25 8.59 -3.62
CA HIS A 50 7.94 9.57 -4.44
C HIS A 50 8.46 9.03 -5.77
N ILE A 51 8.09 7.82 -6.17
CA ILE A 51 8.32 7.31 -7.52
C ILE A 51 7.40 8.07 -8.48
N THR A 52 7.93 8.48 -9.63
CA THR A 52 7.15 9.12 -10.68
C THR A 52 6.27 8.08 -11.38
N VAL A 53 4.96 8.31 -11.35
CA VAL A 53 3.94 7.46 -12.00
C VAL A 53 3.25 8.17 -13.16
N ASP A 54 3.32 9.50 -13.20
CA ASP A 54 2.87 10.32 -14.32
C ASP A 54 3.78 11.56 -14.44
N PRO A 55 4.69 11.65 -15.41
CA PRO A 55 5.58 12.80 -15.58
C PRO A 55 4.86 14.15 -15.72
N ASN A 56 3.60 14.15 -16.17
CA ASN A 56 2.76 15.34 -16.31
C ASN A 56 1.83 15.56 -15.11
N GLY A 57 1.96 14.72 -14.08
CA GLY A 57 1.14 14.76 -12.88
C GLY A 57 1.43 15.96 -11.96
N PRO A 58 0.70 16.05 -10.83
CA PRO A 58 0.78 17.19 -9.93
C PRO A 58 2.14 17.30 -9.23
N TYR A 59 2.39 18.48 -8.67
CA TYR A 59 3.52 18.67 -7.76
C TYR A 59 3.35 17.84 -6.48
N CYS A 60 4.46 17.26 -6.03
CA CYS A 60 4.57 16.59 -4.75
C CYS A 60 5.19 17.51 -3.71
N VAL A 61 4.91 17.24 -2.44
CA VAL A 61 5.56 17.91 -1.29
C VAL A 61 7.09 17.77 -1.29
N CYS A 62 7.65 16.80 -2.03
CA CYS A 62 9.10 16.67 -2.20
C CYS A 62 9.70 17.62 -3.28
N GLY A 63 8.89 18.47 -3.91
CA GLY A 63 9.31 19.43 -4.94
C GLY A 63 9.30 18.89 -6.38
N ARG A 64 9.21 17.57 -6.58
CA ARG A 64 9.13 16.95 -7.92
C ARG A 64 7.69 16.88 -8.44
N LYS A 65 7.52 16.72 -9.76
CA LYS A 65 6.23 16.42 -10.40
C LYS A 65 6.02 14.93 -10.58
N GLY A 66 4.75 14.53 -10.51
CA GLY A 66 4.33 13.22 -10.97
C GLY A 66 4.53 12.07 -10.01
N CYS A 67 4.86 12.36 -8.75
CA CYS A 67 5.00 11.33 -7.73
C CYS A 67 3.69 10.58 -7.48
N LEU A 68 3.78 9.35 -6.97
CA LEU A 68 2.64 8.57 -6.53
C LEU A 68 1.85 9.23 -5.37
N PHE A 69 2.55 9.89 -4.45
CA PHE A 69 1.99 10.40 -3.20
C PHE A 69 0.74 11.28 -3.37
N PRO A 70 0.73 12.30 -4.24
CA PRO A 70 -0.42 13.20 -4.39
C PRO A 70 -1.64 12.54 -5.04
N VAL A 71 -1.46 11.40 -5.72
CA VAL A 71 -2.51 10.76 -6.54
C VAL A 71 -2.97 9.40 -6.02
N GLY A 72 -2.16 8.71 -5.22
CA GLY A 72 -2.44 7.35 -4.72
C GLY A 72 -2.62 7.24 -3.21
N SER A 73 -2.46 8.34 -2.45
CA SER A 73 -2.63 8.32 -0.99
C SER A 73 -4.09 8.26 -0.56
N SER A 74 -4.33 7.95 0.73
CA SER A 74 -5.68 7.99 1.29
C SER A 74 -6.27 9.40 1.30
N THR A 75 -5.43 10.42 1.44
CA THR A 75 -5.84 11.83 1.29
C THR A 75 -6.32 12.11 -0.13
N ALA A 76 -5.62 11.58 -1.15
CA ALA A 76 -6.05 11.68 -2.53
C ALA A 76 -7.42 11.01 -2.75
N LEU A 77 -7.65 9.85 -2.14
CA LEU A 77 -8.94 9.15 -2.20
C LEU A 77 -10.08 10.00 -1.62
N ILE A 78 -9.92 10.52 -0.39
CA ILE A 78 -10.94 11.34 0.27
C ILE A 78 -11.28 12.59 -0.56
N ASN A 79 -10.26 13.25 -1.12
CA ASN A 79 -10.46 14.43 -1.96
C ASN A 79 -11.25 14.08 -3.24
N LYS A 80 -10.92 12.96 -3.88
CA LYS A 80 -11.62 12.50 -5.10
C LYS A 80 -13.08 12.14 -4.82
N VAL A 81 -13.35 11.45 -3.71
CA VAL A 81 -14.73 11.12 -3.31
C VAL A 81 -15.53 12.37 -2.98
N THR A 82 -14.95 13.29 -2.21
CA THR A 82 -15.59 14.57 -1.89
C THR A 82 -15.98 15.34 -3.15
N ALA A 83 -15.06 15.47 -4.11
CA ALA A 83 -15.32 16.14 -5.37
C ALA A 83 -16.37 15.41 -6.23
N ALA A 84 -16.33 14.07 -6.27
CA ALA A 84 -17.30 13.27 -7.01
C ALA A 84 -18.71 13.38 -6.40
N LEU A 85 -18.84 13.44 -5.07
CA LEU A 85 -20.13 13.56 -4.39
C LEU A 85 -20.82 14.90 -4.69
N GLN A 86 -20.05 15.99 -4.80
CA GLN A 86 -20.57 17.31 -5.19
C GLN A 86 -21.17 17.33 -6.60
N GLN A 87 -20.71 16.44 -7.48
CA GLN A 87 -21.17 16.31 -8.86
C GLN A 87 -22.21 15.20 -9.04
N SER A 88 -22.31 14.29 -8.07
CA SER A 88 -23.26 13.18 -8.09
C SER A 88 -24.65 13.67 -7.70
N GLY A 89 -25.68 13.19 -8.40
CA GLY A 89 -27.09 13.45 -8.06
C GLY A 89 -27.57 12.69 -6.82
N ASN A 90 -26.75 12.60 -5.78
CA ASN A 90 -27.04 11.96 -4.48
C ASN A 90 -27.30 10.43 -4.53
N THR A 91 -26.78 9.74 -5.54
CA THR A 91 -27.01 8.29 -5.73
C THR A 91 -26.06 7.40 -4.94
N SER A 92 -24.94 7.95 -4.45
CA SER A 92 -23.96 7.19 -3.65
C SER A 92 -24.45 7.00 -2.23
N SER A 93 -24.19 5.81 -1.69
CA SER A 93 -24.35 5.45 -0.28
C SER A 93 -23.53 6.33 0.67
N LEU A 94 -22.53 7.06 0.16
CA LEU A 94 -21.67 7.98 0.92
C LEU A 94 -22.27 9.40 1.05
N TYR A 95 -23.39 9.69 0.37
CA TYR A 95 -24.00 11.01 0.42
C TYR A 95 -24.41 11.39 1.85
N ASN A 96 -24.07 12.62 2.27
CA ASN A 96 -24.29 13.16 3.62
C ASN A 96 -23.74 12.30 4.78
N LYS A 97 -22.75 11.44 4.53
CA LYS A 97 -22.06 10.66 5.57
C LYS A 97 -20.68 11.24 5.89
N PRO A 98 -20.16 11.03 7.12
CA PRO A 98 -18.76 11.32 7.43
C PRO A 98 -17.82 10.52 6.53
N LEU A 99 -16.93 11.24 5.82
CA LEU A 99 -15.98 10.65 4.91
C LEU A 99 -14.66 10.35 5.63
N ASN A 100 -14.27 9.08 5.63
CA ASN A 100 -12.94 8.63 6.00
C ASN A 100 -12.58 7.40 5.16
N VAL A 101 -11.34 6.92 5.30
CA VAL A 101 -10.84 5.79 4.48
C VAL A 101 -11.68 4.54 4.68
N GLU A 102 -12.04 4.24 5.93
CA GLU A 102 -12.83 3.06 6.27
C GLU A 102 -14.22 3.12 5.62
N THR A 103 -14.95 4.23 5.78
CA THR A 103 -16.30 4.37 5.21
C THR A 103 -16.30 4.30 3.69
N ILE A 104 -15.31 4.92 3.03
CA ILE A 104 -15.15 4.86 1.57
C ILE A 104 -14.82 3.44 1.09
N MET A 105 -13.88 2.76 1.76
CA MET A 105 -13.48 1.41 1.38
C MET A 105 -14.60 0.39 1.59
N ILE A 106 -15.36 0.52 2.68
CA ILE A 106 -16.54 -0.32 2.92
C ILE A 106 -17.58 -0.11 1.81
N ALA A 107 -17.90 1.14 1.47
CA ALA A 107 -18.83 1.42 0.37
C ALA A 107 -18.37 0.81 -0.96
N ALA A 108 -17.07 0.90 -1.29
CA ALA A 108 -16.52 0.26 -2.48
C ALA A 108 -16.59 -1.28 -2.39
N ASN A 109 -16.36 -1.88 -1.23
CA ASN A 109 -16.51 -3.32 -1.03
C ASN A 109 -17.96 -3.81 -1.19
N GLU A 110 -18.93 -2.93 -0.97
CA GLU A 110 -20.37 -3.18 -1.08
C GLU A 110 -20.93 -2.83 -2.47
N GLY A 111 -20.08 -2.40 -3.41
CA GLY A 111 -20.46 -2.15 -4.81
C GLY A 111 -20.98 -0.73 -5.09
N ASP A 112 -20.69 0.25 -4.22
CA ASP A 112 -20.99 1.66 -4.52
C ASP A 112 -20.15 2.14 -5.71
N GLU A 113 -20.80 2.39 -6.86
CA GLU A 113 -20.13 2.71 -8.11
C GLU A 113 -19.22 3.95 -8.02
N LEU A 114 -19.63 4.97 -7.25
CA LEU A 114 -18.85 6.19 -7.06
C LEU A 114 -17.59 5.89 -6.24
N ALA A 115 -17.75 5.16 -5.14
CA ALA A 115 -16.64 4.75 -4.29
C ALA A 115 -15.66 3.86 -5.07
N GLU A 116 -16.16 2.85 -5.78
CA GLU A 116 -15.32 1.99 -6.62
C GLU A 116 -14.53 2.77 -7.67
N LYS A 117 -15.19 3.71 -8.38
CA LYS A 117 -14.54 4.55 -9.39
C LYS A 117 -13.40 5.38 -8.77
N CYS A 118 -13.66 5.99 -7.61
CA CYS A 118 -12.63 6.76 -6.90
C CYS A 118 -11.49 5.84 -6.41
N VAL A 119 -11.79 4.66 -5.88
CA VAL A 119 -10.81 3.66 -5.44
C VAL A 119 -9.94 3.19 -6.61
N ARG A 120 -10.52 2.83 -7.76
CA ARG A 120 -9.77 2.47 -8.97
C ARG A 120 -8.80 3.59 -9.38
N SER A 121 -9.26 4.84 -9.33
CA SER A 121 -8.46 6.01 -9.74
C SER A 121 -7.24 6.31 -8.84
N VAL A 122 -7.18 5.77 -7.62
CA VAL A 122 -6.01 5.87 -6.73
C VAL A 122 -5.21 4.56 -6.71
N ALA A 123 -5.82 3.44 -7.10
CA ALA A 123 -5.15 2.15 -7.30
C ALA A 123 -4.33 2.11 -8.59
N ASP A 124 -4.81 2.75 -9.67
CA ASP A 124 -4.13 2.74 -10.97
C ASP A 124 -2.69 3.27 -10.91
N PRO A 125 -2.42 4.44 -10.28
CA PRO A 125 -1.04 4.89 -10.12
C PRO A 125 -0.18 3.96 -9.27
N LEU A 126 -0.78 3.29 -8.26
CA LEU A 126 -0.05 2.30 -7.47
C LEU A 126 0.31 1.07 -8.31
N CYS A 127 -0.56 0.62 -9.24
CA CYS A 127 -0.25 -0.48 -10.14
C CYS A 127 0.98 -0.17 -11.01
N ILE A 128 1.14 1.07 -11.48
CA ILE A 128 2.35 1.51 -12.20
C ILE A 128 3.60 1.36 -11.31
N ALA A 129 3.52 1.82 -10.07
CA ALA A 129 4.63 1.71 -9.13
C ALA A 129 4.96 0.24 -8.77
N ILE A 130 3.94 -0.59 -8.57
CA ILE A 130 4.09 -2.04 -8.34
C ILE A 130 4.75 -2.69 -9.55
N GLY A 131 4.33 -2.35 -10.76
CA GLY A 131 4.93 -2.81 -12.00
C GLY A 131 6.43 -2.53 -12.11
N ASN A 132 6.83 -1.31 -11.73
CA ASN A 132 8.25 -0.96 -11.64
C ASN A 132 8.99 -1.84 -10.61
N LEU A 133 8.38 -2.10 -9.45
CA LEU A 133 8.98 -2.98 -8.43
C LEU A 133 9.08 -4.43 -8.89
N ILE A 134 8.09 -4.95 -9.62
CA ILE A 134 8.13 -6.29 -10.20
C ILE A 134 9.33 -6.42 -11.14
N ASN A 135 9.49 -5.46 -12.05
CA ASN A 135 10.58 -5.47 -13.03
C ASN A 135 11.98 -5.34 -12.39
N ILE A 136 12.10 -4.63 -11.26
CA ILE A 136 13.38 -4.37 -10.61
C ILE A 136 13.74 -5.46 -9.60
N ILE A 137 12.76 -5.95 -8.84
CA ILE A 137 12.97 -6.79 -7.66
C ILE A 137 12.56 -8.24 -7.90
N ASN A 138 11.58 -8.48 -8.78
CA ASN A 138 10.98 -9.80 -9.01
C ASN A 138 10.55 -10.52 -7.71
N PRO A 139 9.65 -9.93 -6.89
CA PRO A 139 9.26 -10.50 -5.61
C PRO A 139 8.36 -11.72 -5.78
N GLN A 140 8.37 -12.62 -4.80
CA GLN A 140 7.41 -13.73 -4.72
C GLN A 140 6.04 -13.25 -4.23
N ARG A 141 6.02 -12.22 -3.38
CA ARG A 141 4.79 -11.70 -2.76
C ARG A 141 4.82 -10.20 -2.52
N ILE A 142 3.71 -9.54 -2.80
CA ILE A 142 3.45 -8.16 -2.40
C ILE A 142 2.28 -8.14 -1.41
N ILE A 143 2.46 -7.48 -0.28
CA ILE A 143 1.45 -7.36 0.77
C ILE A 143 0.98 -5.91 0.82
N LEU A 144 -0.32 -5.70 0.60
CA LEU A 144 -0.96 -4.40 0.70
C LEU A 144 -1.48 -4.18 2.12
N GLY A 145 -0.97 -3.15 2.79
CA GLY A 145 -1.35 -2.82 4.16
C GLY A 145 -1.59 -1.32 4.37
N GLY A 146 -1.57 -0.91 5.64
CA GLY A 146 -2.08 0.41 6.04
C GLY A 146 -3.60 0.50 5.87
N PRO A 147 -4.23 1.63 6.23
CA PRO A 147 -5.69 1.75 6.22
C PRO A 147 -6.34 1.36 4.88
N MET A 148 -5.71 1.68 3.75
CA MET A 148 -6.23 1.32 2.43
C MET A 148 -6.24 -0.19 2.21
N GLY A 149 -5.19 -0.89 2.64
CA GLY A 149 -5.12 -2.35 2.60
C GLY A 149 -5.98 -3.02 3.66
N TYR A 150 -6.09 -2.45 4.86
CA TYR A 150 -6.89 -3.03 5.96
C TYR A 150 -8.38 -3.06 5.64
N TYR A 151 -8.94 -1.94 5.16
CA TYR A 151 -10.38 -1.84 4.87
C TYR A 151 -10.73 -2.18 3.42
N GLY A 152 -9.79 -2.05 2.48
CA GLY A 152 -10.05 -2.14 1.04
C GLY A 152 -9.85 -3.53 0.45
N ARG A 153 -10.78 -4.47 0.69
CA ARG A 153 -10.78 -5.77 -0.01
C ARG A 153 -10.91 -5.59 -1.53
N TYR A 154 -11.84 -4.75 -1.96
CA TYR A 154 -12.04 -4.40 -3.36
C TYR A 154 -10.78 -3.73 -3.95
N TYR A 155 -10.17 -2.79 -3.21
CA TYR A 155 -8.91 -2.15 -3.59
C TYR A 155 -7.78 -3.17 -3.84
N CYS A 156 -7.58 -4.12 -2.92
CA CYS A 156 -6.54 -5.14 -3.05
C CYS A 156 -6.82 -6.08 -4.23
N SER A 157 -8.07 -6.53 -4.37
CA SER A 157 -8.48 -7.44 -5.45
C SER A 157 -8.31 -6.81 -6.83
N TYR A 158 -8.69 -5.52 -6.96
CA TYR A 158 -8.51 -4.76 -8.19
C TYR A 158 -7.04 -4.63 -8.60
N ILE A 159 -6.15 -4.35 -7.63
CA ILE A 159 -4.71 -4.26 -7.89
C ILE A 159 -4.14 -5.61 -8.31
N GLU A 160 -4.48 -6.68 -7.58
CA GLU A 160 -4.04 -8.04 -7.90
C GLU A 160 -4.44 -8.42 -9.33
N GLN A 161 -5.72 -8.29 -9.67
CA GLN A 161 -6.24 -8.60 -10.99
C GLN A 161 -5.51 -7.79 -12.08
N LYS A 162 -5.42 -6.47 -11.90
CA LYS A 162 -4.80 -5.57 -12.89
C LYS A 162 -3.33 -5.90 -13.13
N ILE A 163 -2.59 -6.25 -12.09
CA ILE A 163 -1.17 -6.63 -12.21
C ILE A 163 -1.02 -7.98 -12.91
N ILE A 164 -1.82 -8.99 -12.55
CA ILE A 164 -1.77 -10.31 -13.18
C ILE A 164 -2.06 -10.18 -14.69
N GLU A 165 -3.08 -9.41 -15.06
CA GLU A 165 -3.44 -9.14 -16.46
C GLU A 165 -2.35 -8.39 -17.23
N THR A 166 -1.67 -7.43 -16.57
CA THR A 166 -0.67 -6.59 -17.25
C THR A 166 0.68 -7.29 -17.40
N TYR A 167 1.14 -7.98 -16.35
CA TYR A 167 2.51 -8.53 -16.26
C TYR A 167 2.59 -10.03 -16.55
N HIS A 168 1.45 -10.73 -16.61
CA HIS A 168 1.40 -12.18 -16.84
C HIS A 168 2.29 -12.99 -15.88
N THR A 169 2.25 -12.65 -14.58
CA THR A 169 3.08 -13.25 -13.53
C THR A 169 2.25 -14.18 -12.63
N PRO A 170 2.00 -15.44 -13.02
CA PRO A 170 1.16 -16.36 -12.26
C PRO A 170 1.77 -16.78 -10.91
N GLU A 171 3.09 -16.65 -10.75
CA GLU A 171 3.79 -17.01 -9.51
C GLU A 171 3.80 -15.87 -8.47
N LEU A 172 3.50 -14.64 -8.90
CA LEU A 172 3.41 -13.48 -8.01
C LEU A 172 2.05 -13.50 -7.29
N SER A 173 2.08 -13.38 -5.96
CA SER A 173 0.87 -13.16 -5.16
C SER A 173 0.80 -11.75 -4.62
N ILE A 174 -0.34 -11.06 -4.83
CA ILE A 174 -0.62 -9.74 -4.25
C ILE A 174 -1.75 -9.89 -3.27
N VAL A 175 -1.47 -9.73 -1.99
CA VAL A 175 -2.41 -10.08 -0.93
C VAL A 175 -2.71 -8.91 -0.01
N GLN A 176 -3.95 -8.89 0.46
CA GLN A 176 -4.32 -8.05 1.59
C GLN A 176 -3.54 -8.52 2.84
N THR A 177 -3.01 -7.57 3.60
CA THR A 177 -2.39 -7.86 4.89
C THR A 177 -3.37 -8.53 5.86
N SER A 178 -2.84 -9.42 6.71
CA SER A 178 -3.58 -10.03 7.83
C SER A 178 -3.30 -9.34 9.16
N MET A 179 -2.45 -8.33 9.17
CA MET A 179 -2.13 -7.54 10.37
C MET A 179 -3.21 -6.49 10.58
N ASP A 180 -3.66 -6.33 11.82
CA ASP A 180 -4.53 -5.24 12.22
C ASP A 180 -3.71 -3.99 12.58
N ASN A 181 -4.31 -3.07 13.35
CA ASN A 181 -3.67 -1.84 13.79
C ASN A 181 -2.44 -2.06 14.71
N PHE A 182 -2.20 -3.27 15.21
CA PHE A 182 -1.03 -3.59 16.05
C PHE A 182 0.22 -3.98 15.26
N GLY A 183 0.16 -4.12 13.93
CA GLY A 183 1.31 -4.49 13.12
C GLY A 183 2.55 -3.61 13.35
N ASN A 184 2.36 -2.31 13.62
CA ASN A 184 3.47 -1.41 13.96
C ASN A 184 4.12 -1.75 15.31
N ALA A 185 3.31 -2.06 16.33
CA ALA A 185 3.79 -2.39 17.67
C ALA A 185 4.54 -3.73 17.67
N ILE A 186 3.97 -4.76 17.02
CA ILE A 186 4.60 -6.07 16.85
C ILE A 186 5.94 -5.94 16.14
N GLY A 187 5.98 -5.16 15.05
CA GLY A 187 7.21 -4.93 14.31
C GLY A 187 8.26 -4.18 15.12
N ALA A 188 7.87 -3.19 15.93
CA ALA A 188 8.78 -2.47 16.82
C ALA A 188 9.35 -3.40 17.90
N ALA A 189 8.51 -4.22 18.55
CA ALA A 189 8.96 -5.20 19.53
C ALA A 189 9.95 -6.21 18.92
N SER A 190 9.69 -6.67 17.69
CA SER A 190 10.56 -7.60 16.97
C SER A 190 11.94 -7.01 16.69
N LEU A 191 12.03 -5.75 16.26
CA LEU A 191 13.32 -5.07 16.06
C LEU A 191 14.15 -5.00 17.36
N VAL A 192 13.50 -4.76 18.50
CA VAL A 192 14.20 -4.71 19.79
C VAL A 192 14.71 -6.10 20.17
N LEU A 193 13.88 -7.13 19.98
CA LEU A 193 14.25 -8.51 20.30
C LEU A 193 15.40 -9.02 19.42
N GLU A 194 15.34 -8.78 18.10
CA GLU A 194 16.41 -9.17 17.16
C GLU A 194 17.74 -8.51 17.51
N ASN A 195 17.74 -7.20 17.77
CA ASN A 195 18.96 -6.48 18.17
C ASN A 195 19.52 -6.95 19.51
N LYS A 196 18.66 -7.36 20.45
CA LYS A 196 19.15 -7.86 21.75
C LYS A 196 19.68 -9.29 21.66
N LEU A 197 19.04 -10.13 20.85
CA LEU A 197 19.45 -11.52 20.63
C LEU A 197 20.77 -11.60 19.85
N SER A 198 21.00 -10.73 18.86
CA SER A 198 22.29 -10.67 18.16
C SER A 198 23.44 -10.36 19.13
N LEU A 199 23.25 -9.41 20.05
CA LEU A 199 24.23 -9.09 21.10
C LEU A 199 24.52 -10.23 22.08
N LEU A 200 23.59 -11.19 22.22
CA LEU A 200 23.78 -12.37 23.07
C LEU A 200 24.52 -13.50 22.33
N ASN A 201 24.37 -13.58 21.01
CA ASN A 201 25.01 -14.60 20.17
C ASN A 201 26.42 -14.21 19.69
N GLU A 202 26.83 -12.95 19.86
CA GLU A 202 28.19 -12.46 19.58
C GLU A 202 29.16 -12.60 20.79
N ARG A 203 28.75 -13.30 21.86
CA ARG A 203 29.59 -13.68 23.00
C ARG A 203 29.92 -15.16 22.96
#